data_AF-A0A5B8LUV7-F1
#
_entry.id   AF-A0A5B8LUV7-F1
#
_cell.length_a   1.000
_cell.length_b   1.000
_cell.length_c   1.000
_cell.angle_alpha   90.00
_cell.angle_beta   90.00
_cell.angle_gamma   90.00
#
_symmetry.space_group_name_H-M   'P 1'
#
loop_
_entity.id
_entity.type
_entity.pdbx_description
1 polymer ?
#
loop_
_entity_poly.entity_id
_entity_poly.type
_entity_poly.pdbx_seq_one_letter_code
_entity_poly.pdbx_strand_id
1 'polypeptide(L)'
;MSIMSYPFPTLSIPAGIRIGFFVTVSPKKSAKTTVSRIAANEFADGGFELVVLQHDIHHLLECFAPTVRIDLAKASQIMRGKTSIDLHNHSPLSDALLSLPDHPRRVVLLDASAQGSERIGSILNAGRFNKWLANRGIHAMFAVPMRPIHDSALGAVTMIEELHAVMPDHFVVPVPVCDPSDLALLPKDHPFFDAIKLARHGVIHLPALGEEIAAGLERLERPLSEIADPDSEETLKYIVEASGHDRLVSGLISEGAQQLVSAFESAIAPLELAPGG
;
A
#
# COMPACT_ATOMS: atom_id res chain seq x y z
N MET A 1 -6.40 15.11 -30.52
CA MET A 1 -5.70 15.19 -29.23
C MET A 1 -4.66 14.09 -29.21
N SER A 2 -3.38 14.44 -29.12
CA SER A 2 -2.28 13.47 -29.07
C SER A 2 -2.28 12.83 -27.69
N ILE A 3 -2.42 11.51 -27.62
CA ILE A 3 -2.22 10.73 -26.39
C ILE A 3 -0.74 10.90 -26.04
N MET A 4 -0.43 11.76 -25.07
CA MET A 4 0.91 11.73 -24.47
C MET A 4 1.02 10.37 -23.79
N SER A 5 1.89 9.50 -24.29
CA SER A 5 2.33 8.29 -23.58
C SER A 5 2.92 8.74 -22.25
N TYR A 6 2.22 8.45 -21.14
CA TYR A 6 2.64 8.87 -19.82
C TYR A 6 3.99 8.23 -19.42
N PRO A 7 4.83 8.92 -18.63
CA PRO A 7 6.25 8.57 -18.46
C PRO A 7 6.52 7.48 -17.42
N PHE A 8 5.49 6.90 -16.81
CA PHE A 8 5.67 5.91 -15.77
C PHE A 8 5.99 4.53 -16.37
N PRO A 9 7.07 3.87 -15.91
CA PRO A 9 7.34 2.51 -16.34
C PRO A 9 6.21 1.60 -15.86
N THR A 10 5.52 0.94 -16.79
CA THR A 10 4.45 -0.01 -16.47
C THR A 10 4.97 -1.10 -15.54
N LEU A 11 4.12 -1.53 -14.60
CA LEU A 11 4.43 -2.65 -13.73
C LEU A 11 4.77 -3.89 -14.58
N SER A 12 5.96 -4.46 -14.34
CA SER A 12 6.51 -5.59 -15.06
C SER A 12 6.99 -6.62 -14.06
N ILE A 13 6.04 -7.41 -13.54
CA ILE A 13 6.28 -8.53 -12.65
C ILE A 13 5.86 -9.81 -13.41
N PRO A 14 6.61 -10.92 -13.33
CA PRO A 14 6.23 -12.14 -14.03
C PRO A 14 4.85 -12.64 -13.59
N ALA A 15 4.06 -13.10 -14.57
CA ALA A 15 2.75 -13.69 -14.31
C ALA A 15 2.84 -14.97 -13.47
N GLY A 16 1.77 -15.28 -12.74
CA GLY A 16 1.67 -16.49 -11.91
C GLY A 16 2.56 -16.48 -10.66
N ILE A 17 3.14 -15.33 -10.31
CA ILE A 17 3.87 -15.17 -9.06
C ILE A 17 2.89 -15.00 -7.90
N ARG A 18 3.14 -15.76 -6.83
CA ARG A 18 2.38 -15.65 -5.60
C ARG A 18 2.89 -14.49 -4.74
N ILE A 19 2.08 -13.44 -4.63
CA ILE A 19 2.25 -12.39 -3.61
C ILE A 19 1.58 -12.85 -2.32
N GLY A 20 2.39 -13.24 -1.32
CA GLY A 20 1.87 -13.67 -0.01
C GLY A 20 1.99 -12.58 1.07
N PHE A 21 2.81 -11.56 0.84
CA PHE A 21 3.01 -10.45 1.76
C PHE A 21 2.91 -9.13 0.99
N PHE A 22 1.91 -8.31 1.29
CA PHE A 22 1.77 -6.97 0.77
C PHE A 22 2.01 -5.97 1.90
N VAL A 23 2.87 -4.99 1.68
CA VAL A 23 3.26 -4.05 2.73
C VAL A 23 3.39 -2.66 2.16
N THR A 24 2.77 -1.71 2.85
CA THR A 24 2.75 -0.31 2.45
C THR A 24 3.68 0.47 3.36
N VAL A 25 4.79 0.95 2.82
CA VAL A 25 5.90 1.51 3.60
C VAL A 25 6.37 2.83 3.02
N SER A 26 6.52 3.82 3.89
CA SER A 26 7.00 5.14 3.54
C SER A 26 7.20 5.93 4.84
N PRO A 27 8.41 6.46 5.10
CA PRO A 27 8.73 7.14 6.35
C PRO A 27 8.07 8.53 6.47
N LYS A 28 7.34 8.97 5.43
CA LYS A 28 6.72 10.30 5.36
C LYS A 28 5.21 10.20 5.07
N LYS A 29 4.51 11.35 5.11
CA LYS A 29 3.09 11.43 4.76
C LYS A 29 2.91 11.22 3.26
N SER A 30 2.33 10.09 2.86
CA SER A 30 2.37 9.62 1.48
C SER A 30 1.15 8.79 1.04
N ALA A 31 0.06 8.79 1.83
CA ALA A 31 -1.16 8.00 1.56
C ALA A 31 -1.03 6.47 1.71
N LYS A 32 -0.18 6.01 2.64
CA LYS A 32 -0.03 4.57 2.97
C LYS A 32 -1.35 3.87 3.23
N THR A 33 -2.15 4.38 4.16
CA THR A 33 -3.44 3.75 4.50
C THR A 33 -4.41 3.71 3.31
N THR A 34 -4.40 4.73 2.45
CA THR A 34 -5.18 4.71 1.19
C THR A 34 -4.73 3.57 0.28
N VAL A 35 -3.41 3.43 0.05
CA VAL A 35 -2.85 2.36 -0.78
C VAL A 35 -3.10 0.97 -0.17
N SER A 36 -2.94 0.84 1.16
CA SER A 36 -3.28 -0.36 1.92
C SER A 36 -4.75 -0.75 1.73
N ARG A 37 -5.66 0.24 1.76
CA ARG A 37 -7.09 0.01 1.60
C ARG A 37 -7.45 -0.44 0.18
N ILE A 38 -6.87 0.18 -0.84
CA ILE A 38 -7.13 -0.22 -2.24
C ILE A 38 -6.58 -1.63 -2.50
N ALA A 39 -5.37 -1.94 -2.00
CA ALA A 39 -4.81 -3.27 -2.11
C ALA A 39 -5.64 -4.31 -1.36
N ALA A 40 -6.10 -4.01 -0.14
CA ALA A 40 -6.99 -4.89 0.62
C ALA A 40 -8.29 -5.17 -0.15
N ASN A 41 -8.88 -4.14 -0.76
CA ASN A 41 -10.07 -4.28 -1.59
C ASN A 41 -9.83 -5.24 -2.76
N GLU A 42 -8.76 -5.02 -3.52
CA GLU A 42 -8.41 -5.85 -4.68
C GLU A 42 -8.15 -7.32 -4.30
N PHE A 43 -7.39 -7.58 -3.23
CA PHE A 43 -7.18 -8.95 -2.77
C PHE A 43 -8.46 -9.60 -2.22
N ALA A 44 -9.29 -8.85 -1.49
CA ALA A 44 -10.56 -9.36 -0.97
C ALA A 44 -11.54 -9.70 -2.11
N ASP A 45 -11.67 -8.84 -3.11
CA ASP A 45 -12.51 -9.04 -4.29
C ASP A 45 -12.00 -10.24 -5.13
N GLY A 46 -10.67 -10.45 -5.17
CA GLY A 46 -10.04 -11.67 -5.70
C GLY A 46 -10.25 -12.95 -4.87
N GLY A 47 -10.98 -12.86 -3.76
CA GLY A 47 -11.30 -13.98 -2.87
C GLY A 47 -10.11 -14.49 -2.05
N PHE A 48 -9.12 -13.63 -1.76
CA PHE A 48 -8.03 -13.96 -0.85
C PHE A 48 -8.46 -13.78 0.61
N GLU A 49 -7.93 -14.63 1.48
CA GLU A 49 -8.01 -14.44 2.92
C GLU A 49 -6.97 -13.39 3.34
N LEU A 50 -7.39 -12.37 4.09
CA LEU A 50 -6.50 -11.31 4.56
C LEU A 50 -6.15 -11.48 6.04
N VAL A 51 -4.86 -11.36 6.34
CA VAL A 51 -4.36 -11.13 7.70
C VAL A 51 -3.82 -9.70 7.75
N VAL A 52 -4.56 -8.81 8.39
CA VAL A 52 -4.25 -7.37 8.40
C VAL A 52 -3.52 -6.99 9.68
N LEU A 53 -2.31 -6.46 9.53
CA LEU A 53 -1.51 -5.90 10.60
C LEU A 53 -1.34 -4.40 10.40
N GLN A 54 -1.34 -3.65 11.50
CA GLN A 54 -1.19 -2.19 11.47
C GLN A 54 -0.32 -1.68 12.62
N HIS A 55 0.48 -0.64 12.37
CA HIS A 55 1.23 0.04 13.43
C HIS A 55 0.42 1.16 14.10
N ASP A 56 -0.37 1.88 13.31
CA ASP A 56 -1.29 2.92 13.78
C ASP A 56 -2.69 2.34 13.90
N ILE A 57 -3.47 2.81 14.88
CA ILE A 57 -4.88 2.37 15.03
C ILE A 57 -5.74 3.19 14.08
N HIS A 58 -6.47 2.49 13.22
CA HIS A 58 -7.64 2.99 12.49
C HIS A 58 -8.56 1.82 12.12
N HIS A 59 -9.79 2.15 11.70
CA HIS A 59 -10.85 1.17 11.43
C HIS A 59 -11.04 0.89 9.93
N LEU A 60 -10.28 1.56 9.05
CA LEU A 60 -10.53 1.56 7.61
C LEU A 60 -10.31 0.20 6.95
N LEU A 61 -9.50 -0.67 7.56
CA LEU A 61 -9.22 -2.01 7.05
C LEU A 61 -10.08 -3.11 7.73
N GLU A 62 -10.82 -2.77 8.79
CA GLU A 62 -11.63 -3.73 9.55
C GLU A 62 -12.80 -4.28 8.75
N CYS A 63 -13.24 -3.56 7.72
CA CYS A 63 -14.26 -4.02 6.79
C CYS A 63 -13.82 -5.22 5.93
N PHE A 64 -12.51 -5.49 5.82
CA PHE A 64 -11.98 -6.62 5.05
C PHE A 64 -11.60 -7.81 5.94
N ALA A 65 -11.02 -7.55 7.12
CA ALA A 65 -10.63 -8.57 8.10
C ALA A 65 -10.36 -7.94 9.47
N PRO A 66 -10.42 -8.72 10.57
CA PRO A 66 -9.96 -8.24 11.88
C PRO A 66 -8.51 -7.74 11.82
N THR A 67 -8.25 -6.57 12.42
CA THR A 67 -6.92 -5.96 12.41
C THR A 67 -6.12 -6.32 13.66
N VAL A 68 -4.82 -6.58 13.48
CA VAL A 68 -3.87 -6.81 14.57
C VAL A 68 -2.93 -5.63 14.67
N ARG A 69 -2.95 -4.94 15.81
CA ARG A 69 -2.01 -3.86 16.10
C ARG A 69 -0.65 -4.42 16.50
N ILE A 70 0.41 -3.94 15.86
CA ILE A 70 1.80 -4.14 16.30
C ILE A 70 2.28 -2.86 16.98
N ASP A 71 2.53 -2.93 18.28
CA ASP A 71 3.08 -1.81 19.03
C ASP A 71 4.58 -1.64 18.73
N LEU A 72 4.98 -0.45 18.30
CA LEU A 72 6.41 -0.14 18.13
C LEU A 72 7.07 0.15 19.48
N ALA A 73 8.31 -0.32 19.64
CA ALA A 73 9.10 0.02 20.82
C ALA A 73 9.30 1.54 20.90
N LYS A 74 9.04 2.12 22.08
CA LYS A 74 9.26 3.55 22.35
C LYS A 74 10.76 3.86 22.34
N ALA A 75 11.12 5.08 21.97
CA ALA A 75 12.52 5.54 21.97
C ALA A 75 13.22 5.29 23.33
N SER A 76 12.52 5.52 24.43
CA SER A 76 13.02 5.27 25.79
C SER A 76 13.29 3.79 26.10
N GLN A 77 12.61 2.86 25.44
CA GLN A 77 12.83 1.42 25.58
C GLN A 77 14.06 0.98 24.78
N ILE A 78 14.23 1.52 23.56
CA ILE A 78 15.39 1.26 22.69
C ILE A 78 16.68 1.79 23.34
N MET A 79 16.66 3.02 23.87
CA MET A 79 17.81 3.64 24.54
C MET A 79 18.30 2.89 25.79
N ARG A 80 17.44 2.05 26.40
CA ARG A 80 17.81 1.19 27.54
C ARG A 80 18.42 -0.15 27.09
N GLY A 81 18.86 -0.27 25.83
CA GLY A 81 19.51 -1.46 25.27
C GLY A 81 18.56 -2.62 24.98
N LYS A 82 17.24 -2.38 24.96
CA LYS A 82 16.24 -3.43 24.74
C LYS A 82 15.76 -3.46 23.28
N THR A 83 16.69 -3.53 22.34
CA THR A 83 16.39 -3.64 20.90
C THR A 83 15.54 -4.88 20.57
N SER A 84 15.63 -5.93 21.38
CA SER A 84 14.80 -7.14 21.26
C SER A 84 13.30 -6.92 21.50
N ILE A 85 12.89 -5.81 22.15
CA ILE A 85 11.47 -5.52 22.35
C ILE A 85 10.78 -5.34 21.02
N ASP A 86 11.40 -4.61 20.09
CA ASP A 86 10.77 -4.33 18.81
C ASP A 86 10.60 -5.62 18.01
N LEU A 87 11.61 -6.50 18.02
CA LEU A 87 11.52 -7.83 17.42
C LEU A 87 10.41 -8.68 18.06
N HIS A 88 10.29 -8.64 19.40
CA HIS A 88 9.26 -9.38 20.12
C HIS A 88 7.85 -8.87 19.78
N ASN A 89 7.67 -7.55 19.68
CA ASN A 89 6.38 -6.96 19.32
C ASN A 89 5.96 -7.33 17.89
N HIS A 90 6.92 -7.60 16.99
CA HIS A 90 6.65 -8.07 15.63
C HIS A 90 6.47 -9.60 15.51
N SER A 91 6.37 -10.33 16.63
CA SER A 91 6.03 -11.77 16.61
C SER A 91 4.74 -12.07 15.80
N PRO A 92 3.66 -11.28 15.88
CA PRO A 92 2.46 -11.52 15.07
C PRO A 92 2.72 -11.46 13.55
N LEU A 93 3.59 -10.55 13.10
CA LEU A 93 4.01 -10.49 11.70
C LEU A 93 4.80 -11.75 11.32
N SER A 94 5.75 -12.14 12.17
CA SER A 94 6.53 -13.37 11.97
C SER A 94 5.62 -14.59 11.85
N ASP A 95 4.70 -14.78 12.78
CA ASP A 95 3.78 -15.92 12.80
C ASP A 95 2.88 -15.94 11.56
N ALA A 96 2.37 -14.77 11.15
CA ALA A 96 1.57 -14.63 9.94
C ALA A 96 2.36 -15.02 8.68
N LEU A 97 3.59 -14.52 8.52
CA LEU A 97 4.46 -14.85 7.40
C LEU A 97 4.84 -16.34 7.37
N LEU A 98 5.13 -16.93 8.54
CA LEU A 98 5.49 -18.33 8.66
C LEU A 98 4.32 -19.27 8.32
N SER A 99 3.07 -18.81 8.46
CA SER A 99 1.87 -19.58 8.09
C SER A 99 1.58 -19.63 6.58
N LEU A 100 2.12 -18.69 5.79
CA LEU A 100 1.78 -18.57 4.37
C LEU A 100 1.93 -19.86 3.54
N PRO A 101 2.93 -20.74 3.75
CA PRO A 101 3.05 -21.98 2.98
C PRO A 101 1.84 -22.89 3.10
N ASP A 102 1.18 -22.90 4.26
CA ASP A 102 0.02 -23.75 4.55
C ASP A 102 -1.31 -23.11 4.07
N HIS A 103 -1.27 -21.83 3.67
CA HIS A 103 -2.44 -21.05 3.28
C HIS A 103 -2.21 -20.37 1.92
N PRO A 104 -2.35 -21.09 0.79
CA PRO A 104 -1.99 -20.59 -0.54
C PRO A 104 -2.79 -19.36 -1.00
N ARG A 105 -4.02 -19.19 -0.51
CA ARG A 105 -4.91 -18.04 -0.80
C ARG A 105 -4.89 -16.95 0.28
N ARG A 106 -3.90 -16.97 1.17
CA ARG A 106 -3.75 -15.94 2.19
C ARG A 106 -2.75 -14.88 1.76
N VAL A 107 -3.10 -13.62 2.01
CA VAL A 107 -2.20 -12.47 1.92
C VAL A 107 -2.06 -11.85 3.31
N VAL A 108 -0.83 -11.70 3.76
CA VAL A 108 -0.50 -10.88 4.92
C VAL A 108 -0.39 -9.44 4.44
N LEU A 109 -1.20 -8.53 4.98
CA LEU A 109 -1.17 -7.12 4.67
C LEU A 109 -0.64 -6.33 5.86
N LEU A 110 0.38 -5.49 5.65
CA LEU A 110 0.90 -4.59 6.68
C LEU A 110 0.74 -3.12 6.27
N ASP A 111 -0.12 -2.39 6.98
CA ASP A 111 -0.20 -0.93 6.91
C ASP A 111 0.79 -0.31 7.89
N ALA A 112 1.97 0.07 7.39
CA ALA A 112 3.03 0.55 8.27
C ALA A 112 2.85 2.03 8.61
N SER A 113 3.07 2.41 9.87
CA SER A 113 3.27 3.80 10.26
C SER A 113 4.58 4.35 9.69
N ALA A 114 4.81 5.66 9.80
CA ALA A 114 6.09 6.27 9.43
C ALA A 114 7.27 5.62 10.19
N GLN A 115 7.16 5.52 11.52
CA GLN A 115 8.19 4.89 12.36
C GLN A 115 8.33 3.39 12.09
N GLY A 116 7.22 2.70 11.80
CA GLY A 116 7.27 1.27 11.48
C GLY A 116 7.93 1.02 10.12
N SER A 117 7.74 1.92 9.16
CA SER A 117 8.42 1.87 7.86
C SER A 117 9.94 1.94 8.03
N GLU A 118 10.45 2.81 8.91
CA GLU A 118 11.89 2.93 9.20
C GLU A 118 12.51 1.67 9.85
N ARG A 119 11.68 0.75 10.38
CA ARG A 119 12.15 -0.44 11.08
C ARG A 119 11.97 -1.72 10.27
N ILE A 120 11.07 -1.72 9.29
CA ILE A 120 10.62 -2.94 8.61
C ILE A 120 11.76 -3.72 7.95
N GLY A 121 12.73 -3.05 7.33
CA GLY A 121 13.90 -3.69 6.76
C GLY A 121 14.70 -4.44 7.82
N SER A 122 14.98 -3.78 8.95
CA SER A 122 15.71 -4.42 10.05
C SER A 122 15.00 -5.64 10.64
N ILE A 123 13.66 -5.58 10.77
CA ILE A 123 12.82 -6.67 11.28
C ILE A 123 12.83 -7.86 10.33
N LEU A 124 12.63 -7.61 9.04
CA LEU A 124 12.62 -8.66 8.01
C LEU A 124 13.99 -9.32 7.87
N ASN A 125 15.07 -8.52 7.95
CA ASN A 125 16.43 -9.03 7.94
C ASN A 125 16.71 -9.92 9.16
N ALA A 126 16.31 -9.48 10.35
CA ALA A 126 16.50 -10.24 11.60
C ALA A 126 15.76 -11.59 11.55
N GLY A 127 14.54 -11.61 11.01
CA GLY A 127 13.76 -12.83 10.78
C GLY A 127 14.24 -13.68 9.60
N ARG A 128 15.22 -13.21 8.81
CA ARG A 128 15.74 -13.86 7.59
C ARG A 128 14.65 -14.16 6.56
N PHE A 129 13.65 -13.30 6.45
CA PHE A 129 12.45 -13.56 5.64
C PHE A 129 12.69 -13.51 4.13
N ASN A 130 13.70 -12.76 3.65
CA ASN A 130 14.01 -12.65 2.22
C ASN A 130 14.14 -14.02 1.53
N LYS A 131 15.20 -14.78 1.87
CA LYS A 131 15.43 -16.11 1.28
C LYS A 131 14.39 -17.14 1.72
N TRP A 132 13.82 -16.99 2.92
CA TRP A 132 12.84 -17.94 3.43
C TRP A 132 11.55 -17.95 2.59
N LEU A 133 11.04 -16.77 2.25
CA LEU A 133 9.87 -16.58 1.40
C LEU A 133 10.17 -17.00 -0.05
N ALA A 134 11.25 -16.48 -0.62
CA ALA A 134 11.62 -16.73 -2.02
C ALA A 134 11.84 -18.23 -2.32
N ASN A 135 12.50 -18.97 -1.41
CA ASN A 135 12.72 -20.43 -1.57
C ASN A 135 11.43 -21.25 -1.55
N ARG A 136 10.30 -20.65 -1.15
CA ARG A 136 8.97 -21.27 -1.13
C ARG A 136 8.08 -20.78 -2.27
N GLY A 137 8.62 -19.99 -3.19
CA GLY A 137 7.85 -19.38 -4.28
C GLY A 137 6.83 -18.35 -3.78
N ILE A 138 7.06 -17.77 -2.60
CA ILE A 138 6.21 -16.72 -2.02
C ILE A 138 6.98 -15.42 -2.09
N HIS A 139 6.38 -14.37 -2.64
CA HIS A 139 7.01 -13.08 -2.76
C HIS A 139 6.30 -12.01 -1.92
N ALA A 140 7.10 -11.06 -1.45
CA ALA A 140 6.63 -9.83 -0.87
C ALA A 140 6.53 -8.74 -1.95
N MET A 141 5.51 -7.89 -1.84
CA MET A 141 5.39 -6.64 -2.59
C MET A 141 5.41 -5.48 -1.59
N PHE A 142 6.47 -4.66 -1.69
CA PHE A 142 6.61 -3.43 -0.93
C PHE A 142 6.10 -2.27 -1.77
N ALA A 143 4.87 -1.85 -1.52
CA ALA A 143 4.33 -0.63 -2.07
C ALA A 143 4.93 0.56 -1.33
N VAL A 144 5.57 1.48 -2.07
CA VAL A 144 6.20 2.69 -1.52
C VAL A 144 5.48 3.93 -2.03
N PRO A 145 4.40 4.38 -1.34
CA PRO A 145 3.67 5.56 -1.74
C PRO A 145 4.52 6.82 -1.66
N MET A 146 4.33 7.70 -2.65
CA MET A 146 5.03 8.98 -2.73
C MET A 146 4.19 10.03 -3.45
N ARG A 147 4.29 11.26 -2.96
CA ARG A 147 3.70 12.47 -3.58
C ARG A 147 4.80 13.28 -4.29
N PRO A 148 4.47 14.20 -5.20
CA PRO A 148 5.42 15.09 -5.87
C PRO A 148 5.87 16.23 -4.93
N ILE A 149 6.21 15.86 -3.69
CA ILE A 149 6.68 16.73 -2.61
C ILE A 149 8.06 16.20 -2.21
N HIS A 150 9.04 17.10 -2.14
CA HIS A 150 10.45 16.77 -1.93
C HIS A 150 10.68 15.76 -0.79
N ASP A 151 10.14 16.02 0.40
CA ASP A 151 10.32 15.15 1.56
C ASP A 151 9.70 13.77 1.37
N SER A 152 8.51 13.70 0.75
CA SER A 152 7.84 12.42 0.47
C SER A 152 8.65 11.60 -0.52
N ALA A 153 9.17 12.23 -1.57
CA ALA A 153 9.93 11.56 -2.61
C ALA A 153 11.31 11.11 -2.10
N LEU A 154 12.00 11.96 -1.33
CA LEU A 154 13.28 11.61 -0.71
C LEU A 154 13.13 10.42 0.26
N GLY A 155 12.06 10.43 1.06
CA GLY A 155 11.73 9.30 1.94
C GLY A 155 11.47 8.00 1.17
N ALA A 156 10.85 8.09 -0.01
CA ALA A 156 10.65 6.94 -0.89
C ALA A 156 11.97 6.42 -1.48
N VAL A 157 12.86 7.30 -1.95
CA VAL A 157 14.20 6.91 -2.43
C VAL A 157 14.93 6.07 -1.39
N THR A 158 15.08 6.59 -0.16
CA THR A 158 15.77 5.89 0.92
C THR A 158 15.13 4.55 1.24
N MET A 159 13.79 4.49 1.28
CA MET A 159 13.05 3.26 1.54
C MET A 159 13.26 2.21 0.44
N ILE A 160 13.23 2.63 -0.84
CA ILE A 160 13.42 1.73 -1.98
C ILE A 160 14.83 1.13 -1.96
N GLU A 161 15.85 1.95 -1.69
CA GLU A 161 17.24 1.49 -1.60
C GLU A 161 17.44 0.49 -0.45
N GLU A 162 16.93 0.80 0.74
CA GLU A 162 16.99 -0.09 1.90
C GLU A 162 16.32 -1.44 1.60
N LEU A 163 15.10 -1.41 1.07
CA LEU A 163 14.34 -2.62 0.78
C LEU A 163 14.98 -3.46 -0.32
N HIS A 164 15.55 -2.85 -1.36
CA HIS A 164 16.32 -3.59 -2.36
C HIS A 164 17.56 -4.26 -1.77
N ALA A 165 18.17 -3.68 -0.73
CA ALA A 165 19.33 -4.27 -0.05
C ALA A 165 18.93 -5.43 0.86
N VAL A 166 17.81 -5.31 1.58
CA VAL A 166 17.36 -6.30 2.57
C VAL A 166 16.52 -7.43 1.95
N MET A 167 15.68 -7.10 0.97
CA MET A 167 14.70 -7.98 0.34
C MET A 167 14.91 -8.09 -1.19
N PRO A 168 16.13 -8.41 -1.66
CA PRO A 168 16.48 -8.39 -3.09
C PRO A 168 15.72 -9.41 -3.97
N ASP A 169 15.11 -10.45 -3.39
CA ASP A 169 14.35 -11.48 -4.13
C ASP A 169 12.84 -11.15 -4.21
N HIS A 170 12.47 -9.93 -3.84
CA HIS A 170 11.10 -9.44 -3.72
C HIS A 170 10.87 -8.14 -4.50
N PHE A 171 9.62 -7.71 -4.60
CA PHE A 171 9.25 -6.56 -5.43
C PHE A 171 9.16 -5.31 -4.58
N VAL A 172 9.94 -4.29 -4.93
CA VAL A 172 9.80 -2.94 -4.36
C VAL A 172 9.20 -2.05 -5.45
N VAL A 173 7.99 -1.57 -5.20
CA VAL A 173 7.15 -0.91 -6.20
C VAL A 173 6.78 0.48 -5.70
N PRO A 174 7.36 1.54 -6.28
CA PRO A 174 6.93 2.91 -5.99
C PRO A 174 5.47 3.10 -6.41
N VAL A 175 4.73 3.86 -5.60
CA VAL A 175 3.33 4.19 -5.86
C VAL A 175 3.17 5.71 -5.93
N PRO A 176 3.37 6.33 -7.11
CA PRO A 176 3.21 7.77 -7.26
C PRO A 176 1.72 8.13 -7.14
N VAL A 177 1.40 9.00 -6.19
CA VAL A 177 0.06 9.57 -5.98
C VAL A 177 0.12 11.03 -6.41
N CYS A 178 -0.21 11.28 -7.68
CA CYS A 178 -0.06 12.59 -8.31
C CYS A 178 -0.88 12.70 -9.58
N ASP A 179 -1.23 13.93 -9.95
CA ASP A 179 -1.64 14.22 -11.31
C ASP A 179 -0.40 14.43 -12.19
N PRO A 180 -0.37 13.88 -13.41
CA PRO A 180 0.78 14.04 -14.31
C PRO A 180 1.15 15.51 -14.61
N SER A 181 0.19 16.44 -14.54
CA SER A 181 0.44 17.87 -14.68
C SER A 181 1.35 18.44 -13.59
N ASP A 182 1.31 17.87 -12.38
CA ASP A 182 2.14 18.32 -11.26
C ASP A 182 3.62 18.05 -11.53
N LEU A 183 3.92 16.99 -12.29
CA LEU A 183 5.28 16.55 -12.59
C LEU A 183 6.00 17.53 -13.52
N ALA A 184 5.27 18.21 -14.40
CA ALA A 184 5.83 19.20 -15.31
C ALA A 184 6.41 20.42 -14.58
N LEU A 185 5.97 20.66 -13.34
CA LEU A 185 6.41 21.77 -12.51
C LEU A 185 7.62 21.42 -11.63
N LEU A 186 8.01 20.15 -11.57
CA LEU A 186 9.11 19.71 -10.71
C LEU A 186 10.48 20.03 -11.33
N PRO A 187 11.47 20.43 -10.50
CA PRO A 187 12.87 20.49 -10.92
C PRO A 187 13.35 19.13 -11.46
N LYS A 188 14.22 19.13 -12.48
CA LYS A 188 14.72 17.88 -13.10
C LYS A 188 15.50 16.97 -12.15
N ASP A 189 16.09 17.55 -11.12
CA ASP A 189 16.85 16.89 -10.04
C ASP A 189 15.97 16.59 -8.81
N HIS A 190 14.65 16.74 -8.92
CA HIS A 190 13.75 16.43 -7.83
C HIS A 190 13.80 14.93 -7.49
N PRO A 191 13.86 14.53 -6.20
CA PRO A 191 13.99 13.12 -5.78
C PRO A 191 12.88 12.19 -6.28
N PHE A 192 11.74 12.77 -6.69
CA PHE A 192 10.64 12.03 -7.31
C PHE A 192 11.14 11.26 -8.53
N PHE A 193 11.90 11.90 -9.42
CA PHE A 193 12.42 11.24 -10.61
C PHE A 193 13.45 10.17 -10.28
N ASP A 194 14.19 10.32 -9.18
CA ASP A 194 15.14 9.30 -8.73
C ASP A 194 14.44 8.07 -8.18
N ALA A 195 13.35 8.24 -7.42
CA ALA A 195 12.52 7.11 -6.99
C ALA A 195 11.93 6.34 -8.18
N ILE A 196 11.49 7.04 -9.25
CA ILE A 196 11.03 6.39 -10.49
C ILE A 196 12.18 5.63 -11.19
N LYS A 197 13.40 6.17 -11.23
CA LYS A 197 14.56 5.47 -11.81
C LYS A 197 14.94 4.21 -11.02
N LEU A 198 14.67 4.18 -9.71
CA LEU A 198 14.89 3.00 -8.87
C LEU A 198 13.83 1.91 -9.04
N ALA A 199 12.72 2.19 -9.74
CA ALA A 199 11.60 1.28 -9.93
C ALA A 199 11.93 0.10 -10.87
N ARG A 200 12.67 -0.90 -10.37
CA ARG A 200 13.12 -2.08 -11.13
C ARG A 200 11.98 -2.86 -11.80
N HIS A 201 10.81 -2.84 -11.18
CA HIS A 201 9.63 -3.60 -11.59
C HIS A 201 8.53 -2.71 -12.17
N GLY A 202 8.82 -1.43 -12.46
CA GLY A 202 7.80 -0.45 -12.79
C GLY A 202 7.11 0.12 -11.55
N VAL A 203 6.00 0.83 -11.77
CA VAL A 203 5.26 1.54 -10.72
C VAL A 203 3.77 1.24 -10.78
N ILE A 204 3.08 1.51 -9.67
CA ILE A 204 1.61 1.59 -9.61
C ILE A 204 1.24 3.06 -9.50
N HIS A 205 0.78 3.68 -10.59
CA HIS A 205 0.37 5.09 -10.56
C HIS A 205 -1.08 5.20 -10.05
N LEU A 206 -1.30 6.09 -9.08
CA LEU A 206 -2.62 6.42 -8.57
C LEU A 206 -2.92 7.92 -8.78
N PRO A 207 -4.18 8.28 -9.09
CA PRO A 207 -4.58 9.67 -9.20
C PRO A 207 -4.46 10.38 -7.84
N ALA A 208 -4.19 11.69 -7.88
CA ALA A 208 -4.32 12.51 -6.69
C ALA A 208 -5.79 12.85 -6.45
N LEU A 209 -6.26 12.65 -5.22
CA LEU A 209 -7.59 13.08 -4.82
C LEU A 209 -7.52 14.45 -4.16
N GLY A 210 -8.52 15.28 -4.45
CA GLY A 210 -8.73 16.54 -3.73
C GLY A 210 -8.89 16.31 -2.22
N GLU A 211 -8.50 17.29 -1.40
CA GLU A 211 -8.49 17.15 0.06
C GLU A 211 -9.87 16.76 0.63
N GLU A 212 -10.94 17.35 0.09
CA GLU A 212 -12.32 17.05 0.49
C GLU A 212 -12.71 15.60 0.15
N ILE A 213 -12.37 15.12 -1.04
CA ILE A 213 -12.64 13.74 -1.47
C ILE A 213 -11.85 12.75 -0.59
N ALA A 214 -10.56 13.00 -0.38
CA ALA A 214 -9.70 12.15 0.44
C ALA A 214 -10.21 12.08 1.89
N ALA A 215 -10.56 13.22 2.49
CA ALA A 215 -11.13 13.28 3.84
C ALA A 215 -12.50 12.58 3.93
N GLY A 216 -13.31 12.67 2.87
CA GLY A 216 -14.56 11.93 2.75
C GLY A 216 -14.33 10.42 2.79
N LEU A 217 -13.42 9.91 1.95
CA LEU A 217 -13.07 8.49 1.91
C LEU A 217 -12.54 7.97 3.26
N GLU A 218 -11.76 8.78 3.99
CA GLU A 218 -11.25 8.44 5.33
C GLU A 218 -12.35 8.27 6.40
N ARG A 219 -13.61 8.61 6.10
CA ARG A 219 -14.76 8.39 7.00
C ARG A 219 -15.59 7.17 6.63
N LEU A 220 -15.31 6.54 5.49
CA LEU A 220 -16.13 5.43 4.97
C LEU A 220 -15.52 4.10 5.42
N GLU A 221 -16.28 3.35 6.21
CA GLU A 221 -15.87 2.05 6.78
C GLU A 221 -16.39 0.85 5.96
N ARG A 222 -16.59 1.05 4.65
CA ARG A 222 -16.95 -0.01 3.69
C ARG A 222 -15.82 -0.29 2.69
N PRO A 223 -15.80 -1.47 2.06
CA PRO A 223 -14.97 -1.73 0.89
C PRO A 223 -15.12 -0.62 -0.16
N LEU A 224 -14.01 -0.29 -0.84
CA LEU A 224 -14.03 0.76 -1.86
C LEU A 224 -14.91 0.35 -3.05
N SER A 225 -14.93 -0.93 -3.42
CA SER A 225 -15.79 -1.47 -4.48
C SER A 225 -17.28 -1.28 -4.19
N GLU A 226 -17.70 -1.35 -2.92
CA GLU A 226 -19.10 -1.10 -2.52
C GLU A 226 -19.52 0.37 -2.61
N ILE A 227 -18.56 1.29 -2.54
CA ILE A 227 -18.83 2.74 -2.60
C ILE A 227 -18.43 3.38 -3.93
N ALA A 228 -17.89 2.60 -4.87
CA ALA A 228 -17.43 3.02 -6.20
C ALA A 228 -18.55 3.03 -7.27
N ASP A 229 -19.80 3.27 -6.85
CA ASP A 229 -20.95 3.42 -7.73
C ASP A 229 -21.63 4.79 -7.49
N PRO A 230 -21.26 5.83 -8.28
CA PRO A 230 -21.82 7.17 -8.11
C PRO A 230 -23.27 7.29 -8.58
N ASP A 231 -23.78 6.31 -9.32
CA ASP A 231 -25.17 6.29 -9.80
C ASP A 231 -26.11 5.61 -8.79
N SER A 232 -25.57 4.84 -7.84
CA SER A 232 -26.33 4.19 -6.77
C SER A 232 -26.84 5.19 -5.72
N GLU A 233 -28.16 5.35 -5.64
CA GLU A 233 -28.78 6.17 -4.60
C GLU A 233 -28.48 5.67 -3.19
N GLU A 234 -28.35 4.36 -2.98
CA GLU A 234 -28.01 3.77 -1.70
C GLU A 234 -26.57 4.13 -1.29
N THR A 235 -25.63 4.02 -2.22
CA THR A 235 -24.23 4.40 -2.02
C THR A 235 -24.11 5.86 -1.66
N LEU A 236 -24.76 6.75 -2.44
CA LEU A 236 -24.75 8.18 -2.16
C LEU A 236 -25.36 8.51 -0.80
N LYS A 237 -26.47 7.85 -0.42
CA LYS A 237 -27.10 8.06 0.89
C LYS A 237 -26.16 7.64 2.02
N TYR A 238 -25.51 6.48 1.89
CA TYR A 238 -24.52 6.02 2.86
C TYR A 238 -23.36 7.02 3.00
N ILE A 239 -22.80 7.49 1.89
CA ILE A 239 -21.70 8.45 1.91
C ILE A 239 -22.13 9.74 2.60
N VAL A 240 -23.28 10.31 2.24
CA VAL A 240 -23.84 11.51 2.90
C VAL A 240 -23.93 11.31 4.42
N GLU A 241 -24.50 10.19 4.87
CA GLU A 241 -24.70 9.89 6.29
C GLU A 241 -23.37 9.71 7.04
N ALA A 242 -22.40 9.00 6.44
CA ALA A 242 -21.12 8.69 7.07
C ALA A 242 -20.13 9.86 7.02
N SER A 243 -20.11 10.61 5.92
CA SER A 243 -19.12 11.67 5.69
C SER A 243 -19.61 13.05 6.14
N GLY A 244 -20.92 13.25 6.27
CA GLY A 244 -21.55 14.54 6.57
C GLY A 244 -21.54 15.54 5.41
N HIS A 245 -21.21 15.08 4.20
CA HIS A 245 -21.17 15.92 3.00
C HIS A 245 -22.54 15.92 2.28
N ASP A 246 -22.78 16.92 1.43
CA ASP A 246 -23.98 16.92 0.60
C ASP A 246 -23.92 15.88 -0.53
N ARG A 247 -25.02 15.75 -1.28
CA ARG A 247 -25.15 14.75 -2.35
C ARG A 247 -24.12 14.96 -3.48
N LEU A 248 -23.79 16.20 -3.84
CA LEU A 248 -22.88 16.47 -4.96
C LEU A 248 -21.45 16.08 -4.58
N VAL A 249 -21.01 16.48 -3.38
CA VAL A 249 -19.70 16.09 -2.86
C VAL A 249 -19.63 14.58 -2.64
N SER A 250 -20.72 13.94 -2.20
CA SER A 250 -20.80 12.48 -2.06
C SER A 250 -20.66 11.75 -3.40
N GLY A 251 -21.21 12.31 -4.49
CA GLY A 251 -20.97 11.81 -5.84
C GLY A 251 -19.50 11.85 -6.23
N LEU A 252 -18.80 12.97 -5.94
CA LEU A 252 -17.37 13.11 -6.18
C LEU A 252 -16.52 12.16 -5.31
N ILE A 253 -16.96 11.88 -4.07
CA ILE A 253 -16.32 10.89 -3.19
C ILE A 253 -16.42 9.49 -3.80
N SER A 254 -17.61 9.11 -4.28
CA SER A 254 -17.84 7.83 -4.94
C SER A 254 -17.03 7.68 -6.23
N GLU A 255 -17.00 8.72 -7.06
CA GLU A 255 -16.17 8.77 -8.26
C GLU A 255 -14.68 8.66 -7.92
N GLY A 256 -14.22 9.34 -6.86
CA GLY A 256 -12.86 9.22 -6.35
C GLY A 256 -12.50 7.79 -5.92
N ALA A 257 -13.42 7.07 -5.27
CA ALA A 257 -13.24 5.65 -4.96
C ALA A 257 -13.11 4.80 -6.24
N GLN A 258 -14.00 5.03 -7.22
CA GLN A 258 -13.99 4.32 -8.50
C GLN A 258 -12.69 4.53 -9.27
N GLN A 259 -12.18 5.77 -9.32
CA GLN A 259 -10.91 6.09 -9.96
C GLN A 259 -9.72 5.38 -9.29
N LEU A 260 -9.69 5.31 -7.96
CA LEU A 260 -8.64 4.61 -7.22
C LEU A 260 -8.66 3.10 -7.47
N VAL A 261 -9.84 2.48 -7.40
CA VAL A 261 -10.01 1.03 -7.64
C VAL A 261 -9.60 0.70 -9.07
N SER A 262 -10.15 1.41 -10.05
CA SER A 262 -9.87 1.16 -11.47
C SER A 262 -8.39 1.36 -11.82
N ALA A 263 -7.76 2.40 -11.28
CA ALA A 263 -6.33 2.66 -11.50
C ALA A 263 -5.45 1.55 -10.94
N PHE A 264 -5.77 1.06 -9.72
CA PHE A 264 -5.00 0.01 -9.09
C PHE A 264 -5.20 -1.34 -9.77
N GLU A 265 -6.45 -1.73 -10.05
CA GLU A 265 -6.80 -2.96 -10.79
C GLU A 265 -6.04 -2.99 -12.14
N SER A 266 -6.11 -1.91 -12.91
CA SER A 266 -5.39 -1.79 -14.18
C SER A 266 -3.87 -1.91 -14.03
N ALA A 267 -3.31 -1.34 -12.96
CA ALA A 267 -1.87 -1.37 -12.72
C ALA A 267 -1.36 -2.74 -12.29
N ILE A 268 -2.16 -3.51 -11.55
CA ILE A 268 -1.77 -4.82 -11.03
C ILE A 268 -2.25 -6.00 -11.88
N ALA A 269 -3.11 -5.77 -12.87
CA ALA A 269 -3.58 -6.79 -13.82
C ALA A 269 -2.45 -7.71 -14.38
N PRO A 270 -1.23 -7.21 -14.69
CA PRO A 270 -0.13 -8.07 -15.17
C PRO A 270 0.32 -9.15 -14.19
N LEU A 271 -0.01 -9.03 -12.89
CA LEU A 271 0.32 -10.05 -11.91
C LEU A 271 -0.43 -11.36 -12.13
N GLU A 272 -1.53 -11.33 -12.90
CA GLU A 272 -2.50 -12.42 -13.00
C GLU A 272 -2.71 -13.02 -11.60
N LEU A 273 -3.35 -12.24 -10.71
CA LEU A 273 -3.77 -12.74 -9.40
C LEU A 273 -4.70 -13.92 -9.68
N ALA A 274 -4.12 -15.12 -9.75
CA ALA A 274 -4.78 -16.25 -10.37
C ALA A 274 -6.15 -16.45 -9.70
N PRO A 275 -7.27 -16.36 -10.44
CA PRO A 275 -8.51 -16.88 -9.93
C PRO A 275 -8.27 -18.39 -9.76
N GLY A 276 -8.24 -18.86 -8.52
CA GLY A 276 -8.21 -20.28 -8.26
C GLY A 276 -9.54 -20.89 -8.67
N GLY A 277 -9.61 -21.47 -9.88
CA GLY A 277 -10.73 -22.29 -10.36
C GLY A 277 -11.44 -21.74 -11.58
#